data_AF-A0A4V1RQM4-F1
#
_entry.id   AF-A0A4V1RQM4-F1
#
_cell.length_a   1.000
_cell.length_b   1.000
_cell.length_c   1.000
_cell.angle_alpha   90.00
_cell.angle_beta   90.00
_cell.angle_gamma   90.00
#
_symmetry.space_group_name_H-M   'P 1'
#
loop_
_entity.id
_entity.type
_entity.pdbx_description
1 polymer ?
#
loop_
_entity_poly.entity_id
_entity_poly.type
_entity_poly.pdbx_seq_one_letter_code
_entity_poly.pdbx_strand_id
1 'polypeptide(L)'
;MSKLGWLLVAALAGHGLIHLLGAFKGFGWAEVSQLTTPIGTAEATVWLAAAVLVIAAAALLAVRAPRWWWLLAAVAAAVSQIAISTSWQDARAGTLVNIVLLIAAAVHGCEAGGPRVWHGGRSETSFTYLEPQLDTIGDDVDAPEPTASTPPSIREARR
;
A
#
# COMPACT_ATOMS: atom_id res chain seq x y z
N MET A 1 3.92 17.22 9.74
CA MET A 1 2.72 16.36 9.60
C MET A 1 1.58 16.98 10.39
N SER A 2 0.45 16.28 10.55
CA SER A 2 -0.51 16.59 11.61
C SER A 2 0.13 16.46 13.00
N LYS A 3 -0.53 17.00 14.05
CA LYS A 3 -0.08 16.83 15.44
C LYS A 3 0.10 15.34 15.81
N LEU A 4 -0.84 14.50 15.40
CA LEU A 4 -0.78 13.04 15.60
C LEU A 4 0.45 12.41 14.94
N GLY A 5 0.80 12.84 13.72
CA GLY A 5 2.01 12.33 13.04
C GLY A 5 3.30 12.66 13.79
N TRP A 6 3.38 13.84 14.41
CA TRP A 6 4.52 14.20 15.26
C TRP A 6 4.56 13.40 16.58
N LEU A 7 3.40 13.12 17.19
CA LEU A 7 3.33 12.23 18.35
C LEU A 7 3.83 10.82 18.01
N LEU A 8 3.48 10.29 16.84
CA LEU A 8 3.99 9.00 16.36
C LEU A 8 5.51 9.02 16.20
N VAL A 9 6.06 10.06 15.54
CA VAL A 9 7.51 10.21 15.41
C VAL A 9 8.21 10.26 16.77
N ALA A 10 7.68 11.03 17.72
CA ALA A 10 8.25 11.12 19.06
C ALA A 10 8.19 9.78 19.80
N ALA A 11 7.07 9.05 19.70
CA ALA A 11 6.92 7.72 20.30
C ALA A 11 7.92 6.71 19.72
N LEU A 12 8.10 6.72 18.39
CA LEU A 12 9.07 5.84 17.72
C LEU A 12 10.51 6.20 18.09
N ALA A 13 10.85 7.49 18.12
CA ALA A 13 12.17 7.94 18.53
C ALA A 13 12.46 7.50 19.97
N GLY A 14 11.53 7.73 20.90
CA GLY A 14 11.65 7.28 22.30
C GLY A 14 11.81 5.76 22.42
N HIS A 15 11.04 4.99 21.65
CA HIS A 15 11.16 3.52 21.60
C HIS A 15 12.52 3.06 21.09
N GLY A 16 13.04 3.69 20.03
CA GLY A 16 14.40 3.45 19.54
C GLY A 16 15.48 3.76 20.58
N LEU A 17 15.31 4.82 21.38
CA LEU A 17 16.22 5.14 22.48
C LEU A 17 16.16 4.12 23.62
N ILE A 18 14.98 3.55 23.93
CA ILE A 18 14.87 2.46 24.90
C ILE A 18 15.64 1.23 24.42
N HIS A 19 15.62 0.93 23.12
CA HIS A 19 16.45 -0.14 22.56
C HIS A 19 17.96 0.11 22.71
N LEU A 20 18.41 1.37 22.66
CA LEU A 20 19.81 1.69 22.95
C LEU A 20 20.19 1.35 24.40
N LEU A 21 19.27 1.45 25.36
CA LEU A 21 19.56 1.07 26.75
C LEU A 21 19.90 -0.42 26.88
N GLY A 22 19.18 -1.31 26.17
CA GLY A 22 19.51 -2.73 26.20
C GLY A 22 20.82 -3.06 25.46
N ALA A 23 21.14 -2.32 24.39
CA ALA A 23 22.47 -2.42 23.77
C ALA A 23 23.58 -2.00 24.75
N PHE A 24 23.42 -0.88 25.45
CA PHE A 24 24.40 -0.38 26.40
C PHE A 24 24.59 -1.35 27.57
N LYS A 25 23.50 -1.94 28.07
CA LYS A 25 23.55 -2.97 29.11
C LYS A 25 24.30 -4.21 28.64
N GLY A 26 23.90 -4.80 27.51
CA GLY A 26 24.47 -6.08 27.09
C GLY A 26 25.87 -6.01 26.48
N PHE A 27 26.33 -4.83 26.07
CA PHE A 27 27.75 -4.58 25.77
C PHE A 27 28.57 -4.17 27.01
N GLY A 28 27.94 -4.00 28.18
CA GLY A 28 28.62 -3.58 29.41
C GLY A 28 29.12 -2.14 29.38
N TRP A 29 28.52 -1.27 28.57
CA TRP A 29 28.89 0.15 28.48
C TRP A 29 28.28 0.98 29.62
N ALA A 30 27.13 0.56 30.15
CA ALA A 30 26.49 1.21 31.28
C ALA A 30 25.61 0.22 32.05
N GLU A 31 25.50 0.43 33.35
CA GLU A 31 24.51 -0.25 34.18
C GLU A 31 23.13 0.38 33.94
N VAL A 32 22.16 -0.46 33.57
CA VAL A 32 20.77 -0.05 33.31
C VAL A 32 19.87 -0.81 34.27
N SER A 33 19.43 -0.11 35.33
CA SER A 33 18.62 -0.69 36.42
C SER A 33 17.18 -0.99 36.02
N GLN A 34 16.67 -0.35 34.97
CA GLN A 34 15.33 -0.57 34.42
C GLN A 34 15.21 -1.90 33.66
N LEU A 35 16.33 -2.48 33.21
CA LEU A 35 16.39 -3.77 32.54
C LEU A 35 17.00 -4.78 33.52
N THR A 36 16.14 -5.52 34.21
CA THR A 36 16.57 -6.46 35.26
C THR A 36 17.01 -7.80 34.69
N THR A 37 16.44 -8.21 33.56
CA THR A 37 16.85 -9.40 32.81
C THR A 37 18.28 -9.22 32.31
N PRO A 38 19.19 -10.20 32.52
CA PRO A 38 20.51 -10.18 31.90
C PRO A 38 20.40 -10.11 30.38
N ILE A 39 21.25 -9.29 29.75
CA ILE A 39 21.33 -9.17 28.29
C ILE A 39 22.75 -9.55 27.87
N GLY A 40 22.88 -10.56 27.02
CA GLY A 40 24.16 -10.97 26.44
C GLY A 40 24.58 -10.11 25.26
N THR A 41 25.82 -10.25 24.79
CA THR A 41 26.36 -9.47 23.66
C THR A 41 25.64 -9.72 22.33
N ALA A 42 25.20 -10.95 22.08
CA ALA A 42 24.41 -11.30 20.89
C ALA A 42 23.04 -10.60 20.90
N GLU A 43 22.37 -10.59 22.06
CA GLU A 43 21.09 -9.92 22.26
C GLU A 43 21.28 -8.40 22.14
N ALA A 44 22.32 -7.84 22.77
CA ALA A 44 22.68 -6.42 22.65
C ALA A 44 22.84 -5.96 21.19
N THR A 45 23.36 -6.84 20.33
CA THR A 45 23.47 -6.58 18.88
C THR A 45 22.09 -6.47 18.23
N VAL A 46 21.15 -7.34 18.60
CA VAL A 46 19.76 -7.27 18.13
C VAL A 46 19.07 -6.00 18.63
N TRP A 47 19.29 -5.63 19.90
CA TRP A 47 18.79 -4.39 20.49
C TRP A 47 19.35 -3.16 19.75
N LEU A 48 20.64 -3.14 19.43
CA LEU A 48 21.24 -2.05 18.65
C LEU A 48 20.67 -1.99 17.23
N ALA A 49 20.51 -3.12 16.56
CA ALA A 49 19.89 -3.18 15.23
C ALA A 49 18.44 -2.65 15.27
N ALA A 50 17.66 -3.05 16.29
CA ALA A 50 16.31 -2.53 16.52
C ALA A 50 16.32 -1.01 16.71
N ALA A 51 17.21 -0.49 17.56
CA ALA A 51 17.34 0.95 17.79
C ALA A 51 17.60 1.72 16.49
N VAL A 52 18.59 1.30 15.70
CA VAL A 52 18.94 1.94 14.42
C VAL A 52 17.75 1.92 13.46
N LEU A 53 17.11 0.76 13.28
CA LEU A 53 15.98 0.61 12.37
C LEU A 53 14.77 1.45 12.78
N VAL A 54 14.42 1.44 14.07
CA VAL A 54 13.28 2.22 14.59
C VAL A 54 13.55 3.72 14.52
N ILE A 55 14.76 4.19 14.84
CA ILE A 55 15.14 5.60 14.70
C ILE A 55 15.13 6.01 13.22
N ALA A 56 15.66 5.16 12.33
CA ALA A 56 15.60 5.42 10.89
C ALA A 56 14.15 5.50 10.40
N ALA A 57 13.27 4.60 10.85
CA ALA A 57 11.85 4.66 10.54
C ALA A 57 11.21 5.96 11.06
N ALA A 58 11.50 6.38 12.30
CA ALA A 58 11.01 7.64 12.85
C ALA A 58 11.48 8.87 12.04
N ALA A 59 12.77 8.92 11.69
CA ALA A 59 13.35 10.01 10.91
C ALA A 59 12.73 10.09 9.50
N LEU A 60 12.59 8.95 8.84
CA LEU A 60 11.96 8.88 7.52
C LEU A 60 10.48 9.30 7.57
N LEU A 61 9.74 8.89 8.60
CA LEU A 61 8.37 9.36 8.80
C LEU A 61 8.31 10.88 9.01
N ALA A 62 9.26 11.45 9.77
CA ALA A 62 9.34 12.88 10.04
C ALA A 62 9.58 13.72 8.77
N VAL A 63 10.42 13.22 7.85
CA VAL A 63 10.69 13.89 6.56
C VAL A 63 9.67 13.55 5.47
N ARG A 64 8.64 12.74 5.79
CA ARG A 64 7.64 12.23 4.83
C ARG A 64 8.29 11.48 3.66
N ALA A 65 9.16 10.54 4.01
CA ALA A 65 9.97 9.72 3.12
C ALA A 65 9.18 8.92 2.06
N PRO A 66 9.89 8.30 1.09
CA PRO A 66 9.26 7.70 -0.09
C PRO A 66 8.37 6.49 0.21
N ARG A 67 7.62 6.08 -0.82
CA ARG A 67 6.68 4.95 -0.82
C ARG A 67 7.22 3.62 -0.30
N TRP A 68 8.54 3.41 -0.19
CA TRP A 68 9.12 2.18 0.35
C TRP A 68 9.30 2.19 1.87
N TRP A 69 9.07 3.31 2.55
CA TRP A 69 9.28 3.46 4.00
C TRP A 69 8.58 2.36 4.83
N TRP A 70 7.39 1.93 4.40
CA TRP A 70 6.64 0.87 5.10
C TRP A 70 7.39 -0.46 5.19
N LEU A 71 8.26 -0.78 4.21
CA LEU A 71 9.11 -1.98 4.25
C LEU A 71 10.13 -1.87 5.39
N LEU A 72 10.79 -0.72 5.51
CA LEU A 72 11.73 -0.47 6.59
C LEU A 72 11.00 -0.50 7.95
N ALA A 73 9.82 0.12 8.05
CA ALA A 73 9.01 0.10 9.27
C ALA A 73 8.60 -1.33 9.67
N ALA A 74 8.24 -2.18 8.70
CA ALA A 74 7.91 -3.59 8.96
C ALA A 74 9.13 -4.38 9.45
N VAL A 75 10.29 -4.22 8.81
CA VAL A 75 11.54 -4.84 9.26
C VAL A 75 11.95 -4.33 10.64
N ALA A 76 11.83 -3.03 10.89
CA ALA A 76 12.11 -2.41 12.19
C ALA A 76 11.23 -3.01 13.29
N ALA A 77 9.92 -3.15 13.04
CA ALA A 77 8.99 -3.77 13.98
C ALA A 77 9.34 -5.24 14.26
N ALA A 78 9.70 -6.02 13.23
CA ALA A 78 10.09 -7.42 13.39
C ALA A 78 11.36 -7.56 14.24
N VAL A 79 12.42 -6.82 13.92
CA VAL A 79 13.68 -6.85 14.68
C VAL A 79 13.47 -6.33 16.10
N SER A 80 12.68 -5.26 16.27
CA SER A 80 12.30 -4.76 17.59
C SER A 80 11.55 -5.81 18.40
N GLN A 81 10.68 -6.61 17.78
CA GLN A 81 9.94 -7.64 18.49
C GLN A 81 10.86 -8.77 18.97
N ILE A 82 11.85 -9.14 18.16
CA ILE A 82 12.88 -10.10 18.56
C ILE A 82 13.64 -9.56 19.78
N ALA A 83 14.10 -8.29 19.76
CA ALA A 83 14.77 -7.67 20.91
C ALA A 83 13.89 -7.68 22.18
N ILE A 84 12.61 -7.32 22.07
CA ILE A 84 11.68 -7.33 23.21
C ILE A 84 11.54 -8.74 23.79
N SER A 85 11.53 -9.77 22.94
CA SER A 85 11.36 -11.15 23.39
C SER A 85 12.51 -11.67 24.26
N THR A 86 13.74 -11.15 24.08
CA THR A 86 14.90 -11.56 24.89
C THR A 86 14.85 -10.99 26.31
N SER A 87 14.06 -9.94 26.56
CA SER A 87 13.87 -9.34 27.90
C SER A 87 12.41 -9.04 28.18
N TRP A 88 11.54 -10.02 27.91
CA TRP A 88 10.08 -9.85 27.91
C TRP A 88 9.51 -9.20 29.17
N GLN A 89 9.99 -9.59 30.35
CA GLN A 89 9.46 -9.09 31.62
C GLN A 89 9.67 -7.58 31.78
N ASP A 90 10.80 -7.06 31.29
CA ASP A 90 11.13 -5.64 31.37
C ASP A 90 10.59 -4.86 30.17
N ALA A 91 10.52 -5.48 28.99
CA ALA A 91 10.36 -4.76 27.72
C ALA A 91 9.00 -4.92 27.01
N ARG A 92 8.10 -5.81 27.46
CA ARG A 92 6.85 -6.15 26.74
C ARG A 92 5.96 -4.96 26.36
N ALA A 93 6.00 -3.86 27.13
CA ALA A 93 5.25 -2.64 26.81
C ALA A 93 5.63 -2.04 25.45
N GLY A 94 6.87 -2.24 25.01
CA GLY A 94 7.35 -1.85 23.68
C GLY A 94 6.59 -2.52 22.52
N THR A 95 5.93 -3.66 22.77
CA THR A 95 5.11 -4.35 21.76
C THR A 95 3.95 -3.45 21.29
N LEU A 96 3.40 -2.62 22.18
CA LEU A 96 2.33 -1.69 21.81
C LEU A 96 2.82 -0.67 20.78
N VAL A 97 4.05 -0.17 20.94
CA VAL A 97 4.67 0.76 19.98
C VAL A 97 4.90 0.06 18.64
N ASN A 98 5.34 -1.20 18.64
CA ASN A 98 5.48 -1.99 17.41
C ASN A 98 4.15 -2.20 16.68
N ILE A 99 3.06 -2.45 17.40
CA ILE A 99 1.72 -2.59 16.80
C ILE A 99 1.32 -1.29 16.10
N VAL A 100 1.52 -0.14 16.77
CA VAL A 100 1.22 1.17 16.17
C VAL A 100 2.09 1.42 14.94
N LEU A 101 3.38 1.08 14.99
CA LEU A 101 4.29 1.18 13.84
C LEU A 101 3.81 0.33 12.66
N LEU A 102 3.41 -0.92 12.92
CA LEU A 102 2.89 -1.83 11.89
C LEU A 102 1.59 -1.33 11.27
N ILE A 103 0.68 -0.76 12.06
CA ILE A 103 -0.54 -0.14 11.54
C ILE A 103 -0.18 1.03 10.62
N ALA A 104 0.73 1.91 11.05
CA ALA A 104 1.19 3.03 10.22
C ALA A 104 1.85 2.54 8.91
N ALA A 105 2.68 1.50 8.99
CA ALA A 105 3.29 0.87 7.83
C ALA A 105 2.24 0.27 6.88
N ALA A 106 1.25 -0.45 7.41
CA ALA A 106 0.18 -1.07 6.61
C ALA A 106 -0.67 -0.03 5.87
N VAL A 107 -1.04 1.08 6.54
CA VAL A 107 -1.78 2.17 5.91
C VAL A 107 -1.02 2.73 4.70
N HIS A 108 0.28 3.03 4.86
CA HIS A 108 1.09 3.53 3.75
C HIS A 108 1.41 2.47 2.69
N GLY A 109 1.52 1.19 3.08
CA GLY A 109 1.74 0.07 2.16
C GLY A 109 0.54 -0.18 1.25
N CYS A 110 -0.69 -0.11 1.79
CA CYS A 110 -1.93 -0.20 1.01
C CYS A 110 -2.05 0.94 -0.01
N GLU A 111 -1.60 2.14 0.31
CA GLU A 111 -1.55 3.28 -0.62
C GLU A 111 -0.47 3.09 -1.71
N ALA A 112 0.64 2.41 -1.38
CA ALA A 112 1.69 2.10 -2.34
C ALA A 112 1.33 0.93 -3.28
N GLY A 113 0.47 0.00 -2.83
CA GLY A 113 0.05 -1.20 -3.55
C GLY A 113 -1.42 -1.22 -4.01
N GLY A 114 -2.14 -0.10 -3.89
CA GLY A 114 -3.55 -0.01 -4.26
C GLY A 114 -3.82 -0.51 -5.69
N PRO A 115 -4.97 -1.16 -5.96
CA PRO A 115 -5.22 -1.82 -7.21
C PRO A 115 -4.97 -0.85 -8.37
N ARG A 116 -3.99 -1.16 -9.22
CA ARG A 116 -3.94 -0.62 -10.57
C ARG A 116 -5.24 -1.07 -11.19
N VAL A 117 -6.21 -0.17 -11.25
CA VAL A 117 -7.52 -0.46 -11.82
C VAL A 117 -7.24 -1.08 -13.19
N TRP A 118 -7.78 -2.27 -13.42
CA TRP A 118 -7.79 -2.89 -14.73
C TRP A 118 -8.57 -1.95 -15.65
N HIS A 119 -7.86 -1.09 -16.39
CA HIS A 119 -8.39 -0.42 -17.57
C HIS A 119 -8.13 -1.32 -18.78
N GLY A 120 -8.78 -2.49 -18.79
CA GLY A 120 -8.81 -3.39 -19.94
C GLY A 120 -10.24 -3.54 -20.43
N GLY A 121 -10.64 -2.63 -21.33
CA GLY A 121 -11.78 -2.85 -22.24
C GLY A 121 -13.17 -2.58 -21.67
N ARG A 122 -13.49 -1.32 -21.36
CA ARG A 122 -14.83 -0.83 -21.69
C ARG A 122 -14.68 -0.01 -22.96
N SER A 123 -14.73 -0.68 -24.11
CA SER A 123 -15.10 0.01 -25.34
C SER A 123 -16.54 0.47 -25.15
N GLU A 124 -16.71 1.65 -24.57
CA GLU A 124 -17.85 2.47 -24.93
C GLU A 124 -17.64 2.80 -26.41
N THR A 125 -18.03 1.87 -27.28
CA THR A 125 -18.47 2.22 -28.62
C THR A 125 -19.55 3.27 -28.43
N SER A 126 -19.13 4.53 -28.53
CA SER A 126 -20.01 5.65 -28.82
C SER A 126 -20.79 5.25 -30.06
N PHE A 127 -22.00 4.72 -29.87
CA PHE A 127 -22.96 4.57 -30.95
C PHE A 127 -23.61 5.94 -31.14
N THR A 128 -22.82 6.86 -31.68
CA THR A 128 -23.26 8.18 -32.11
C THR A 128 -22.32 8.53 -33.26
N TYR A 129 -22.91 8.95 -34.38
CA TYR A 129 -22.30 9.22 -35.69
C TYR A 129 -22.25 8.04 -36.67
N LEU A 130 -23.43 7.60 -37.12
CA LEU A 130 -23.72 7.50 -38.56
C LEU A 130 -25.18 7.94 -38.78
N GLU A 131 -25.44 9.23 -38.63
CA GLU A 131 -26.55 9.88 -39.34
C GLU A 131 -26.04 10.12 -40.77
N PRO A 132 -26.59 9.50 -41.82
CA PRO A 132 -26.27 9.88 -43.19
C PRO A 132 -26.93 11.23 -43.45
N GLN A 133 -26.11 12.27 -43.52
CA GLN A 133 -26.55 13.56 -44.00
C GLN A 133 -26.78 13.45 -45.52
N LEU A 134 -27.99 13.04 -45.90
CA LEU A 134 -28.47 13.05 -47.28
C LEU A 134 -29.52 14.14 -47.42
N ASP A 135 -29.05 15.38 -47.47
CA ASP A 135 -29.77 16.45 -48.14
C ASP A 135 -28.77 17.28 -48.93
N THR A 136 -29.10 17.53 -50.20
CA THR A 136 -28.40 18.29 -51.26
C THR A 136 -27.43 17.55 -52.19
N ILE A 137 -27.97 16.66 -53.03
CA ILE A 137 -27.72 16.76 -54.47
C ILE A 137 -29.08 16.83 -55.15
N GLY A 138 -29.44 18.04 -55.60
CA GLY A 138 -30.57 18.24 -56.49
C GLY A 138 -30.24 17.83 -57.91
N ASP A 139 -31.33 17.55 -58.63
CA ASP A 139 -31.53 17.54 -60.07
C ASP A 139 -31.22 16.26 -60.88
N ASP A 140 -32.31 15.81 -61.53
CA ASP A 140 -32.43 14.98 -62.72
C ASP A 140 -31.97 13.52 -62.67
N VAL A 141 -32.88 12.61 -62.27
CA VAL A 141 -33.11 11.35 -63.03
C VAL A 141 -34.55 10.86 -62.84
N ASP A 142 -35.26 10.75 -63.95
CA ASP A 142 -36.57 10.17 -64.20
C ASP A 142 -36.76 8.79 -63.51
N ALA A 143 -37.80 8.64 -62.68
CA ALA A 143 -38.11 7.39 -61.99
C ALA A 143 -39.21 6.61 -62.74
N PRO A 144 -38.94 5.42 -63.30
CA PRO A 144 -40.02 4.54 -63.77
C PRO A 144 -40.72 3.86 -62.58
N GLU A 145 -42.06 3.82 -62.63
CA GLU A 145 -42.91 3.16 -61.63
C GLU A 145 -42.50 1.68 -61.40
N PRO A 146 -42.41 1.22 -60.13
CA PRO A 146 -42.22 -0.19 -59.84
C PRO A 146 -43.52 -0.97 -60.08
N THR A 147 -43.58 -1.68 -61.21
CA THR A 147 -44.64 -2.67 -61.49
C THR A 147 -44.59 -3.80 -60.46
N ALA A 148 -45.69 -3.98 -59.74
CA ALA A 148 -45.88 -5.03 -58.75
C ALA A 148 -45.79 -6.43 -59.40
N SER A 149 -44.69 -7.16 -59.17
CA SER A 149 -44.61 -8.59 -59.43
C SER A 149 -45.04 -9.37 -58.18
N THR A 150 -46.20 -10.01 -58.27
CA THR A 150 -46.77 -10.94 -57.29
C THR A 150 -45.78 -12.08 -56.95
N PRO A 151 -45.53 -12.41 -55.67
CA PRO A 151 -44.69 -13.57 -55.33
C PRO A 151 -45.41 -14.90 -55.60
N PRO A 152 -44.71 -15.94 -56.07
CA PRO A 152 -45.31 -17.24 -56.37
C PRO A 152 -45.76 -17.97 -55.09
N SER A 153 -46.86 -18.70 -55.23
CA SER A 153 -47.60 -19.33 -54.14
C SER A 153 -46.91 -20.57 -53.56
N ILE A 154 -47.15 -20.79 -52.26
CA ILE A 154 -46.68 -21.90 -51.43
C ILE A 154 -47.25 -23.24 -51.98
N ARG A 155 -46.61 -23.82 -53.00
CA ARG A 155 -46.90 -25.19 -53.46
C ARG A 155 -45.70 -26.00 -53.93
N GLU A 156 -44.49 -25.45 -53.91
CA GLU A 156 -43.28 -26.16 -54.37
C GLU A 156 -42.33 -26.60 -53.24
N ALA A 157 -42.71 -26.42 -51.97
CA ALA A 157 -41.94 -26.86 -50.80
C ALA A 157 -42.12 -28.36 -50.42
N ARG A 158 -42.31 -29.25 -51.40
CA ARG A 158 -42.38 -30.70 -51.15
C ARG A 158 -42.00 -31.55 -52.37
N ARG A 159 -40.71 -31.60 -52.69
CA ARG A 159 -40.03 -32.75 -53.29
C ARG A 159 -38.63 -32.88 -52.72
#